data_AF-A0A1Y2SNQ4-F1
#
_entry.id   AF-A0A1Y2SNQ4-F1
#
_cell.length_a   1.000
_cell.length_b   1.000
_cell.length_c   1.000
_cell.angle_alpha   90.00
_cell.angle_beta   90.00
_cell.angle_gamma   90.00
#
_symmetry.space_group_name_H-M   'P 1'
#
loop_
_entity.id
_entity.type
_entity.pdbx_description
1 polymer ?
#
loop_
_entity_poly.entity_id
_entity_poly.type
_entity_poly.pdbx_seq_one_letter_code
_entity_poly.pdbx_strand_id
1 'polypeptide(L)'
;MSSEPQLSIRRKIMSIEKHILHQLQLIEATMKTVGLWQNYPPKPEAFESTQPFSIDTMSAEEWLQWVLIPRMQALIEQKANLPTSFAIAPYFEESYKEKTECYLPLLEHLRALDNLFTQDT
;
A
#
# COMPACT_ATOMS: atom_id res chain seq x y z
N MET A 1 -15.87 24.62 -27.86
CA MET A 1 -16.42 24.26 -26.54
C MET A 1 -16.41 22.75 -26.37
N SER A 2 -15.30 22.14 -25.97
CA SER A 2 -15.23 20.69 -25.71
C SER A 2 -14.02 20.36 -24.83
N SER A 3 -14.06 20.59 -23.51
CA SER A 3 -13.01 20.11 -22.58
C SER A 3 -13.45 19.95 -21.10
N GLU A 4 -14.74 20.01 -20.76
CA GLU A 4 -15.18 19.94 -19.35
C GLU A 4 -15.17 18.55 -18.68
N PRO A 5 -15.45 17.40 -19.33
CA PRO A 5 -15.49 16.12 -18.62
C PRO A 5 -14.10 15.60 -18.21
N GLN A 6 -13.06 15.85 -19.00
CA GLN A 6 -11.69 15.39 -18.71
C GLN A 6 -11.06 16.11 -17.51
N LEU A 7 -11.41 17.38 -17.27
CA LEU A 7 -10.85 18.18 -16.19
C LEU A 7 -11.39 17.75 -14.81
N SER A 8 -12.66 17.33 -14.74
CA SER A 8 -13.30 16.83 -13.52
C SER A 8 -12.75 15.47 -13.11
N ILE A 9 -12.52 14.56 -14.07
CA ILE A 9 -11.90 13.25 -13.81
C ILE A 9 -10.46 13.44 -13.32
N ARG A 10 -9.68 14.32 -13.96
CA ARG A 10 -8.31 14.65 -13.53
C ARG A 10 -8.23 15.19 -12.10
N ARG A 11 -9.20 15.99 -11.66
CA ARG A 11 -9.27 16.49 -10.27
C ARG A 11 -9.56 15.38 -9.26
N LYS A 12 -10.47 14.45 -9.60
CA LYS A 12 -10.78 13.29 -8.75
C LYS A 12 -9.55 12.40 -8.58
N ILE A 13 -8.83 12.10 -9.67
CA ILE A 13 -7.60 11.29 -9.66
C ILE A 13 -6.51 11.95 -8.80
N MET A 14 -6.25 13.25 -8.98
CA MET A 14 -5.26 13.94 -8.13
C MET A 14 -5.62 13.93 -6.63
N SER A 15 -6.91 13.86 -6.29
CA SER A 15 -7.34 13.74 -4.90
C SER A 15 -7.07 12.33 -4.36
N ILE A 16 -7.31 11.29 -5.17
CA ILE A 16 -7.07 9.89 -4.74
C ILE A 16 -5.59 9.60 -4.56
N GLU A 17 -4.74 10.08 -5.47
CA GLU A 17 -3.28 9.98 -5.37
C GLU A 17 -2.76 10.57 -4.05
N LYS A 18 -3.28 11.75 -3.66
CA LYS A 18 -2.93 12.38 -2.38
C LYS A 18 -3.37 11.54 -1.18
N HIS A 19 -4.59 10.99 -1.21
CA HIS A 19 -5.06 10.12 -0.13
C HIS A 19 -4.22 8.85 -0.01
N ILE A 20 -3.84 8.24 -1.14
CA ILE A 20 -2.95 7.07 -1.16
C ILE A 20 -1.62 7.43 -0.51
N LEU A 21 -0.95 8.49 -0.97
CA LEU A 21 0.33 8.94 -0.39
C LEU A 21 0.21 9.20 1.12
N HIS A 22 -0.88 9.82 1.55
CA HIS A 22 -1.13 10.06 2.96
C HIS A 22 -1.29 8.76 3.76
N GLN A 23 -2.03 7.77 3.23
CA GLN A 23 -2.15 6.46 3.87
C GLN A 23 -0.80 5.73 3.94
N LEU A 24 0.03 5.79 2.89
CA LEU A 24 1.38 5.20 2.92
C LEU A 24 2.24 5.82 4.05
N GLN A 25 2.14 7.13 4.25
CA GLN A 25 2.84 7.81 5.35
C GLN A 25 2.34 7.37 6.73
N LEU A 26 1.02 7.20 6.89
CA LEU A 26 0.43 6.70 8.14
C LEU A 26 0.85 5.24 8.43
N ILE A 27 0.89 4.41 7.40
CA ILE A 27 1.39 3.03 7.46
C ILE A 27 2.84 3.03 7.94
N GLU A 28 3.72 3.78 7.29
CA GLU A 28 5.13 3.92 7.69
C GLU A 28 5.28 4.39 9.14
N ALA A 29 4.58 5.45 9.53
CA ALA A 29 4.64 5.99 10.89
C ALA A 29 4.17 4.96 11.92
N THR A 30 3.11 4.22 11.61
CA THR A 30 2.58 3.16 12.47
C THR A 30 3.58 2.01 12.58
N MET A 31 4.14 1.53 11.47
CA MET A 31 5.18 0.48 11.45
C MET A 31 6.38 0.86 12.33
N LYS A 32 6.82 2.12 12.28
CA LYS A 32 7.89 2.64 13.15
C LYS A 32 7.48 2.63 14.61
N THR A 33 6.24 3.01 14.91
CA THR A 33 5.71 3.06 16.28
C THR A 33 5.59 1.66 16.90
N VAL A 34 5.14 0.67 16.13
CA VAL A 34 4.99 -0.71 16.59
C VAL A 34 6.26 -1.56 16.46
N GLY A 35 7.36 -0.97 15.97
CA GLY A 35 8.67 -1.62 15.87
C GLY A 35 8.80 -2.63 14.71
N LEU A 36 7.93 -2.57 13.71
CA LEU A 36 8.01 -3.42 12.50
C LEU A 36 8.90 -2.82 11.41
N TRP A 37 9.16 -1.50 11.46
CA TRP A 37 10.00 -0.83 10.48
C TRP A 37 11.45 -1.31 10.56
N GLN A 38 12.01 -1.73 9.43
CA GLN A 38 13.39 -2.21 9.37
C GLN A 38 14.32 -1.17 8.74
N ASN A 39 15.54 -1.11 9.25
CA ASN A 39 16.55 -0.18 8.75
C ASN A 39 17.32 -0.72 7.54
N TYR A 40 17.27 -2.03 7.32
CA TYR A 40 18.02 -2.71 6.26
C TYR A 40 17.04 -3.43 5.33
N PRO A 41 17.27 -3.37 4.00
CA PRO A 41 16.46 -4.13 3.06
C PRO A 41 16.74 -5.64 3.17
N PRO A 42 15.76 -6.48 2.78
CA PRO A 42 16.00 -7.90 2.61
C PRO A 42 17.03 -8.14 1.51
N LYS A 43 17.53 -9.37 1.43
CA LYS A 43 18.52 -9.71 0.40
C LYS A 43 17.92 -9.55 -1.01
N PRO A 44 18.74 -9.24 -2.03
CA PRO A 44 18.26 -9.06 -3.40
C PRO A 44 17.42 -10.23 -3.92
N GLU A 45 17.76 -11.46 -3.56
CA GLU A 45 17.04 -12.66 -3.99
C GLU A 45 15.57 -12.64 -3.51
N ALA A 46 15.28 -11.93 -2.42
CA ALA A 46 13.91 -11.84 -1.92
C ALA A 46 12.98 -11.07 -2.86
N PHE A 47 13.52 -10.10 -3.60
CA PHE A 47 12.78 -9.31 -4.59
C PHE A 47 12.55 -10.08 -5.90
N GLU A 48 13.28 -11.18 -6.12
CA GLU A 48 13.16 -12.02 -7.33
C GLU A 48 12.01 -13.05 -7.21
N SER A 49 11.28 -13.05 -6.10
CA SER A 49 10.15 -13.96 -5.91
C SER A 49 9.02 -13.69 -6.90
N THR A 50 8.53 -14.76 -7.51
CA THR A 50 7.40 -14.74 -8.45
C THR A 50 6.05 -15.00 -7.77
N GLN A 51 6.07 -15.35 -6.47
CA GLN A 51 4.87 -15.60 -5.69
C GLN A 51 4.16 -14.28 -5.34
N PRO A 52 2.83 -14.27 -5.21
CA PRO A 52 2.10 -13.09 -4.73
C PRO A 52 2.62 -12.69 -3.35
N PHE A 53 2.77 -11.39 -3.12
CA PHE A 53 3.30 -10.81 -1.86
C PHE A 53 4.70 -11.29 -1.45
N SER A 54 5.44 -11.96 -2.34
CA SER A 54 6.77 -12.53 -2.02
C SER A 54 6.75 -13.42 -0.77
N ILE A 55 5.64 -14.12 -0.49
CA ILE A 55 5.41 -14.90 0.75
C ILE A 55 6.46 -15.97 1.06
N ASP A 56 7.20 -16.42 0.05
CA ASP A 56 8.25 -17.44 0.17
C ASP A 56 9.59 -16.84 0.66
N THR A 57 9.83 -15.57 0.35
CA THR A 57 11.15 -14.94 0.50
C THR A 57 11.16 -13.69 1.39
N MET A 58 10.00 -13.13 1.70
CA MET A 58 9.84 -11.94 2.52
C MET A 58 8.78 -12.15 3.59
N SER A 59 9.01 -11.55 4.75
CA SER A 59 8.01 -11.39 5.79
C SER A 59 7.03 -10.27 5.40
N ALA A 60 5.84 -10.26 6.00
CA ALA A 60 4.78 -9.33 5.61
C ALA A 60 5.22 -7.86 5.75
N GLU A 61 5.93 -7.50 6.83
CA GLU A 61 6.45 -6.15 7.04
C GLU A 61 7.56 -5.76 6.04
N GLU A 62 8.38 -6.73 5.62
CA GLU A 62 9.42 -6.52 4.61
C GLU A 62 8.82 -6.17 3.26
N TRP A 63 7.82 -6.95 2.84
CA TRP A 63 7.08 -6.68 1.62
C TRP A 63 6.36 -5.32 1.68
N LEU A 64 5.77 -4.99 2.84
CA LEU A 64 5.06 -3.73 3.02
C LEU A 64 5.97 -2.51 2.81
N GLN A 65 7.12 -2.47 3.49
CA GLN A 65 8.00 -1.31 3.44
C GLN A 65 8.82 -1.23 2.14
N TRP A 66 9.28 -2.37 1.60
CA TRP A 66 10.25 -2.38 0.49
C TRP A 66 9.64 -2.66 -0.87
N VAL A 67 8.42 -3.23 -0.92
CA VAL A 67 7.73 -3.49 -2.17
C VAL A 67 6.55 -2.55 -2.31
N LEU A 68 5.61 -2.55 -1.36
CA LEU A 68 4.36 -1.80 -1.51
C LEU A 68 4.57 -0.28 -1.52
N ILE A 69 5.13 0.28 -0.46
CA ILE A 69 5.29 1.73 -0.30
C ILE A 69 6.01 2.37 -1.50
N PRO A 70 7.24 1.93 -1.88
CA PRO A 70 7.95 2.52 -3.00
C PRO A 70 7.25 2.27 -4.35
N ARG A 71 6.60 1.11 -4.53
CA ARG A 71 5.85 0.82 -5.76
C ARG A 71 4.68 1.78 -5.95
N MET A 72 3.91 2.04 -4.90
CA MET A 72 2.76 2.94 -4.97
C MET A 72 3.18 4.39 -5.18
N GLN A 73 4.25 4.83 -4.52
CA GLN A 73 4.85 6.15 -4.75
C GLN A 73 5.29 6.30 -6.21
N ALA A 74 6.03 5.32 -6.75
CA ALA A 74 6.50 5.34 -8.13
C ALA A 74 5.36 5.38 -9.15
N LEU A 75 4.26 4.66 -8.91
CA LEU A 75 3.07 4.71 -9.79
C LEU A 75 2.46 6.11 -9.84
N ILE A 76 2.35 6.77 -8.69
CA ILE A 76 1.78 8.12 -8.58
C ILE A 76 2.73 9.15 -9.21
N GLU A 77 4.03 9.08 -8.91
CA GLU A 77 5.04 9.98 -9.49
C GLU A 77 5.08 9.87 -11.01
N GLN A 78 4.97 8.66 -11.55
CA GLN A 78 4.93 8.41 -12.99
C GLN A 78 3.57 8.72 -13.64
N LYS A 79 2.56 9.12 -12.86
CA LYS A 79 1.16 9.28 -13.31
C LYS A 79 0.65 8.04 -14.04
N ALA A 80 1.11 6.88 -13.61
CA ALA A 80 0.69 5.60 -14.15
C ALA A 80 -0.75 5.29 -13.71
N ASN A 81 -1.38 4.33 -14.38
CA ASN A 81 -2.68 3.86 -13.95
C ASN A 81 -2.53 3.12 -12.62
N LEU A 82 -3.32 3.55 -11.64
CA LEU A 82 -3.45 2.86 -10.37
C LEU A 82 -4.05 1.46 -10.59
N PRO A 83 -3.68 0.47 -9.76
CA PRO A 83 -4.25 -0.87 -9.87
C PRO A 83 -5.77 -0.82 -9.65
N THR A 84 -6.53 -1.49 -10.51
CA THR A 84 -8.00 -1.59 -10.40
C THR A 84 -8.45 -2.64 -9.39
N SER A 85 -7.58 -3.59 -9.05
CA SER A 85 -7.82 -4.56 -8.00
C SER A 85 -6.63 -4.53 -7.05
N PHE A 86 -6.90 -4.09 -5.82
CA PHE A 86 -5.90 -3.94 -4.78
C PHE A 86 -6.56 -4.28 -3.44
N ALA A 87 -6.07 -5.35 -2.82
CA ALA A 87 -6.50 -5.78 -1.50
C ALA A 87 -5.30 -6.41 -0.79
N ILE A 88 -4.81 -5.75 0.25
CA ILE A 88 -3.68 -6.25 1.03
C ILE A 88 -4.07 -6.52 2.48
N ALA A 89 -5.06 -5.79 3.01
CA ALA A 89 -5.48 -5.94 4.40
C ALA A 89 -5.79 -7.41 4.77
N PRO A 90 -6.51 -8.21 3.97
CA PRO A 90 -6.80 -9.60 4.31
C PRO A 90 -5.55 -10.46 4.53
N TYR A 91 -4.49 -10.21 3.75
CA TYR A 91 -3.21 -10.92 3.89
C TYR A 91 -2.49 -10.55 5.20
N PHE A 92 -2.48 -9.26 5.55
CA PHE A 92 -1.86 -8.79 6.79
C PHE A 92 -2.67 -9.18 8.03
N GLU A 93 -4.00 -9.18 7.94
CA GLU A 93 -4.90 -9.65 9.00
C GLU A 93 -4.66 -11.14 9.31
N GLU A 94 -4.48 -11.97 8.29
CA GLU A 94 -4.12 -13.38 8.47
C GLU A 94 -2.71 -13.53 9.04
N SER A 95 -1.73 -12.77 8.51
CA SER A 95 -0.33 -12.81 8.97
C SER A 95 -0.17 -12.38 10.43
N TYR A 96 -1.00 -11.43 10.87
CA TYR A 96 -0.97 -10.86 12.22
C TYR A 96 -2.11 -11.34 13.12
N LYS A 97 -2.86 -12.38 12.74
CA LYS A 97 -4.07 -12.81 13.46
C LYS A 97 -3.84 -13.04 14.95
N GLU A 98 -2.69 -13.60 15.31
CA GLU A 98 -2.31 -13.90 16.70
C GLU A 98 -1.95 -12.66 17.53
N LYS A 99 -1.66 -11.54 16.86
CA LYS A 99 -1.25 -10.25 17.46
C LYS A 99 -2.10 -9.10 16.92
N THR A 100 -3.34 -9.38 16.53
CA THR A 100 -4.24 -8.42 15.87
C THR A 100 -4.38 -7.15 16.70
N GLU A 101 -4.52 -7.27 18.02
CA GLU A 101 -4.67 -6.12 18.93
C GLU A 101 -3.44 -5.20 18.93
N CYS A 102 -2.23 -5.74 18.79
CA CYS A 102 -1.00 -4.97 18.74
C CYS A 102 -0.83 -4.23 17.42
N TYR A 103 -1.35 -4.79 16.33
CA TYR A 103 -1.19 -4.25 14.97
C TYR A 103 -2.50 -3.67 14.41
N LEU A 104 -3.54 -3.56 15.24
CA LEU A 104 -4.83 -3.02 14.85
C LEU A 104 -4.73 -1.66 14.13
N PRO A 105 -4.01 -0.64 14.64
CA PRO A 105 -3.89 0.63 13.93
C PRO A 105 -3.24 0.48 12.55
N LEU A 106 -2.26 -0.41 12.40
CA LEU A 106 -1.63 -0.69 11.11
C LEU A 106 -2.65 -1.33 10.15
N LEU A 107 -3.39 -2.33 10.61
CA LEU A 107 -4.43 -3.01 9.83
C LEU A 107 -5.54 -2.04 9.41
N GLU A 108 -5.92 -1.08 10.26
CA GLU A 108 -6.89 -0.04 9.90
C GLU A 108 -6.39 0.86 8.77
N HIS A 109 -5.12 1.26 8.79
CA HIS A 109 -4.53 2.02 7.69
C HIS A 109 -4.44 1.21 6.39
N LEU A 110 -4.13 -0.08 6.47
CA LEU A 110 -4.12 -0.98 5.31
C LEU A 110 -5.53 -1.14 4.72
N ARG A 111 -6.56 -1.32 5.55
CA ARG A 111 -7.96 -1.36 5.10
C ARG A 111 -8.40 -0.03 4.49
N ALA A 112 -8.00 1.09 5.09
CA ALA A 112 -8.29 2.42 4.55
C ALA A 112 -7.64 2.62 3.18
N LEU A 113 -6.41 2.13 3.00
CA LEU A 113 -5.72 2.12 1.71
C LEU A 113 -6.49 1.26 0.69
N ASP A 114 -6.87 0.02 1.03
CA ASP A 114 -7.65 -0.86 0.16
C ASP A 114 -8.96 -0.21 -0.31
N ASN A 115 -9.66 0.46 0.62
CA ASN A 115 -10.91 1.15 0.31
C ASN A 115 -10.74 2.28 -0.71
N LEU A 116 -9.56 2.88 -0.83
CA LEU A 116 -9.30 3.89 -1.88
C LEU A 116 -9.32 3.27 -3.29
N PHE A 117 -9.10 1.97 -3.43
CA PHE A 117 -9.13 1.26 -4.72
C PHE A 117 -10.48 0.60 -5.02
N THR A 118 -11.29 0.32 -4.00
CA THR A 118 -12.61 -0.30 -4.18
C THR A 118 -13.75 0.70 -4.40
N GLN A 119 -13.55 1.98 -4.09
CA GLN A 119 -14.56 3.06 -4.20
C GLN A 119 -14.96 3.47 -5.64
N ASP A 120 -14.54 2.73 -6.67
CA ASP A 120 -14.85 3.01 -8.08
C ASP A 120 -15.56 1.84 -8.79
N THR A 121 -16.28 0.97 -8.05
CA THR A 121 -17.26 0.03 -8.64
C THR A 121 -18.67 0.61 -8.62
#